data_AF-A0A166TE13-F1
#
_entry.id   AF-A0A166TE13-F1
#
_cell.length_a   1.000
_cell.length_b   1.000
_cell.length_c   1.000
_cell.angle_alpha   90.00
_cell.angle_beta   90.00
_cell.angle_gamma   90.00
#
_symmetry.space_group_name_H-M   'P 1'
#
loop_
_entity.id
_entity.type
_entity.pdbx_description
1 polymer ?
#
loop_
_entity_poly.entity_id
_entity_poly.type
_entity_poly.pdbx_seq_one_letter_code
_entity_poly.pdbx_strand_id
1 'polypeptide(L)'
;MDSAVSGLLMFMGFMGVIQGIGMKYSKAVRTKFKLDTEGVDQKYVNFKANFLMILGGVILIFQAVTFINPTFGSKLQVMLPAVLLVAITWDFIYNRKRKSKYDNKKK
;
A
#
# COMPACT_ATOMS: atom_id res chain seq x y z
N MET A 1 20.46 -11.87 -4.37
CA MET A 1 20.09 -10.52 -3.88
C MET A 1 20.83 -10.32 -2.58
N ASP A 2 21.45 -9.16 -2.37
CA ASP A 2 22.11 -8.90 -1.09
C ASP A 2 21.09 -8.96 0.05
N SER A 3 21.52 -9.52 1.18
CA SER A 3 20.72 -9.65 2.41
C SER A 3 20.07 -8.32 2.82
N ALA A 4 20.72 -7.20 2.53
CA ALA A 4 20.22 -5.85 2.76
C ALA A 4 18.91 -5.54 2.01
N VAL A 5 18.81 -5.92 0.73
CA VAL A 5 17.62 -5.62 -0.10
C VAL A 5 16.42 -6.46 0.37
N SER A 6 16.66 -7.72 0.75
CA SER A 6 15.63 -8.59 1.32
C SER A 6 15.11 -8.03 2.66
N GLY A 7 16.02 -7.57 3.52
CA GLY A 7 15.67 -6.94 4.79
C GLY A 7 14.85 -5.66 4.62
N LEU A 8 15.23 -4.81 3.65
CA LEU A 8 14.47 -3.60 3.31
C LEU A 8 13.06 -3.91 2.80
N LEU A 9 12.91 -4.90 1.92
CA LEU A 9 11.59 -5.31 1.41
C LEU A 9 10.68 -5.85 2.51
N MET A 10 11.24 -6.67 3.41
CA MET A 10 10.51 -7.18 4.57
C MET A 10 10.06 -6.02 5.47
N PHE A 11 10.96 -5.08 5.78
CA PHE A 11 10.63 -3.89 6.56
C PHE A 11 9.54 -3.03 5.89
N MET A 12 9.65 -2.78 4.58
CA MET A 12 8.64 -2.04 3.82
C MET A 12 7.27 -2.75 3.84
N GLY A 13 7.25 -4.07 3.72
CA GLY A 13 6.03 -4.87 3.82
C GLY A 13 5.35 -4.70 5.17
N PHE A 14 6.11 -4.85 6.26
CA PHE A 14 5.59 -4.66 7.62
C PHE A 14 5.11 -3.23 7.86
N MET A 15 5.89 -2.23 7.45
CA MET A 15 5.51 -0.83 7.60
C MET A 15 4.23 -0.50 6.83
N GLY A 16 4.07 -1.01 5.60
CA GLY A 16 2.85 -0.83 4.82
C GLY A 16 1.61 -1.41 5.52
N VAL A 17 1.72 -2.63 6.06
CA VAL A 17 0.64 -3.26 6.81
C VAL A 17 0.31 -2.48 8.09
N ILE A 18 1.32 -2.16 8.91
CA ILE A 18 1.14 -1.44 10.17
C ILE A 18 0.54 -0.05 9.92
N GLN A 19 1.02 0.68 8.92
CA GLN A 19 0.48 1.99 8.56
C GLN A 19 -0.97 1.87 8.10
N GLY A 20 -1.30 0.90 7.24
CA GLY A 20 -2.67 0.71 6.79
C GLY A 20 -3.63 0.32 7.93
N ILE A 21 -3.20 -0.55 8.85
CA ILE A 21 -3.97 -0.89 10.07
C ILE A 21 -4.14 0.35 10.95
N GLY A 22 -3.06 1.10 11.19
CA GLY A 22 -3.07 2.31 11.99
C GLY A 22 -4.05 3.35 11.44
N MET A 23 -4.03 3.59 10.12
CA MET A 23 -4.95 4.51 9.46
C MET A 23 -6.41 4.07 9.53
N LYS A 24 -6.68 2.75 9.56
CA LYS A 24 -8.05 2.22 9.55
C LYS A 24 -8.66 2.12 10.96
N TYR A 25 -7.88 1.68 11.94
CA TYR A 25 -8.41 1.28 13.26
C TYR A 25 -7.91 2.15 14.42
N SER A 26 -6.76 2.81 14.31
CA SER A 26 -6.20 3.58 15.43
C SER A 26 -6.74 5.01 15.45
N LYS A 27 -7.51 5.34 16.49
CA LYS A 27 -7.97 6.72 16.75
C LYS A 27 -6.80 7.68 16.90
N ALA A 28 -5.73 7.28 17.60
CA ALA A 28 -4.54 8.12 17.78
C ALA A 28 -3.87 8.48 16.44
N VAL A 29 -3.77 7.52 15.52
CA VAL A 29 -3.22 7.75 14.17
C VAL A 29 -4.15 8.65 13.36
N ARG A 30 -5.46 8.38 13.36
CA ARG A 30 -6.44 9.21 12.65
C ARG A 30 -6.46 10.66 13.15
N THR A 31 -6.39 10.87 14.47
CA THR A 31 -6.29 12.20 15.07
C THR A 31 -4.97 12.88 14.73
N LYS A 32 -3.83 12.18 14.86
CA LYS A 32 -2.50 12.75 14.59
C LYS A 32 -2.32 13.17 13.13
N PHE A 33 -2.86 12.38 12.21
CA PHE A 33 -2.82 12.67 10.77
C PHE A 33 -4.03 13.49 10.29
N LYS A 34 -4.90 13.95 11.20
CA LYS A 34 -6.11 14.73 10.89
C LYS A 34 -6.97 14.06 9.81
N LEU A 35 -7.03 12.73 9.83
CA LEU A 35 -7.76 11.94 8.84
C LEU A 35 -9.28 12.09 8.98
N ASP A 36 -9.76 12.57 10.13
CA ASP A 36 -11.18 12.71 10.46
C ASP A 36 -11.68 14.17 10.41
N THR A 37 -10.87 15.08 9.88
CA THR A 37 -11.21 16.52 9.81
C THR A 37 -12.20 16.79 8.67
N GLU A 38 -13.06 17.81 8.86
CA GLU A 38 -13.96 18.30 7.83
C GLU A 38 -13.19 18.70 6.56
N GLY A 39 -13.62 18.16 5.42
CA GLY A 39 -12.94 18.31 4.12
C GLY A 39 -12.06 17.12 3.71
N VAL A 40 -11.81 16.16 4.61
CA VAL A 40 -11.09 14.92 4.27
C VAL A 40 -12.04 13.86 3.73
N ASP A 41 -11.73 13.33 2.54
CA ASP A 41 -12.49 12.25 1.92
C ASP A 41 -12.20 10.92 2.60
N GLN A 42 -13.09 10.53 3.51
CA GLN A 42 -13.02 9.27 4.24
C GLN A 42 -12.95 8.04 3.32
N LYS A 43 -13.58 8.10 2.14
CA LYS A 43 -13.53 6.99 1.17
C LYS A 43 -12.13 6.83 0.60
N TYR A 44 -11.45 7.94 0.33
CA TYR A 44 -10.05 7.93 -0.12
C TYR A 44 -9.08 7.48 0.97
N VAL A 45 -9.27 7.93 2.22
CA VAL A 45 -8.46 7.49 3.37
C VAL A 45 -8.60 5.99 3.59
N ASN A 46 -9.83 5.47 3.59
CA ASN A 46 -10.08 4.04 3.74
C ASN A 46 -9.53 3.23 2.56
N PHE A 47 -9.64 3.76 1.33
CA PHE A 47 -9.01 3.17 0.15
C PHE A 47 -7.48 3.08 0.32
N LYS A 48 -6.81 4.18 0.71
CA LYS A 48 -5.35 4.20 0.95
C LYS A 48 -4.93 3.24 2.05
N ALA A 49 -5.67 3.20 3.15
CA ALA A 49 -5.39 2.30 4.26
C ALA A 49 -5.45 0.82 3.81
N ASN A 50 -6.50 0.45 3.07
CA ASN A 50 -6.64 -0.89 2.51
C ASN A 50 -5.58 -1.18 1.43
N PHE A 51 -5.26 -0.21 0.59
CA PHE A 51 -4.21 -0.33 -0.42
C PHE A 51 -2.84 -0.61 0.21
N LEU A 52 -2.47 0.13 1.27
CA LEU A 52 -1.23 -0.07 2.01
C LEU A 52 -1.17 -1.46 2.68
N MET A 53 -2.28 -1.90 3.29
CA MET A 53 -2.38 -3.26 3.86
C MET A 53 -2.20 -4.34 2.81
N ILE A 54 -2.88 -4.25 1.67
CA ILE A 54 -2.81 -5.25 0.60
C ILE A 54 -1.41 -5.26 -0.02
N LEU A 55 -0.88 -4.09 -0.39
CA LEU A 55 0.46 -3.99 -0.97
C LEU A 55 1.54 -4.53 -0.02
N GLY A 56 1.49 -4.12 1.25
CA GLY A 56 2.42 -4.61 2.27
C GLY A 56 2.30 -6.12 2.49
N GLY A 57 1.07 -6.65 2.53
CA GLY A 57 0.82 -8.08 2.63
C GLY A 57 1.35 -8.87 1.44
N VAL A 58 1.18 -8.36 0.21
CA VAL A 58 1.72 -8.98 -1.01
C VAL A 58 3.25 -9.01 -0.96
N ILE A 59 3.91 -7.93 -0.54
CA ILE A 59 5.37 -7.90 -0.38
C ILE A 59 5.83 -8.95 0.64
N LEU A 60 5.14 -9.07 1.78
CA LEU A 60 5.47 -10.07 2.81
C LEU A 60 5.25 -11.51 2.34
N ILE A 61 4.19 -11.77 1.56
CA ILE A 61 3.96 -13.09 0.95
C ILE A 61 5.11 -13.45 0.01
N PHE A 62 5.58 -12.50 -0.81
CA PHE A 62 6.71 -12.73 -1.71
C PHE A 62 7.99 -13.05 -0.92
N GLN A 63 8.23 -12.35 0.20
CA GLN A 63 9.36 -12.65 1.09
C GLN A 63 9.21 -14.03 1.76
N ALA A 64 8.03 -14.38 2.26
CA ALA A 64 7.75 -15.67 2.89
C ALA A 64 7.94 -16.84 1.91
N VAL A 65 7.44 -16.71 0.67
CA VAL A 65 7.62 -17.71 -0.38
C VAL A 65 9.09 -17.84 -0.76
N THR A 66 9.84 -16.74 -0.80
CA THR A 66 11.29 -16.78 -1.05
C THR A 66 12.03 -17.50 0.07
N PHE A 67 11.62 -17.30 1.32
CA PHE A 67 12.22 -17.98 2.48
C PHE A 67 11.98 -19.49 2.45
N ILE A 68 10.77 -19.93 2.08
CA ILE A 68 10.39 -21.36 2.05
C ILE A 68 10.94 -22.06 0.80
N ASN A 69 10.88 -21.40 -0.37
CA ASN A 69 11.33 -21.96 -1.64
C ASN A 69 12.15 -20.91 -2.43
N PRO A 70 13.48 -20.88 -2.26
CA PRO A 70 14.35 -19.87 -2.88
C PRO A 70 14.31 -19.89 -4.42
N THR A 71 14.19 -21.07 -5.02
CA THR A 71 14.15 -21.27 -6.47
C THR A 71 12.88 -20.68 -7.09
N PHE A 72 11.74 -20.82 -6.40
CA PHE A 72 10.49 -20.21 -6.84
C PHE A 72 10.41 -18.72 -6.45
N GLY A 73 10.91 -18.36 -5.28
CA GLY A 73 10.97 -16.98 -4.78
C GLY A 73 11.76 -16.05 -5.67
N SER A 74 12.92 -16.48 -6.17
CA SER A 74 13.72 -15.69 -7.13
C SER A 74 12.95 -15.36 -8.41
N LYS A 75 12.11 -16.28 -8.92
CA LYS A 75 11.23 -16.02 -10.08
C LYS A 75 10.09 -15.05 -9.74
N LEU A 76 9.48 -15.20 -8.57
CA LEU A 76 8.45 -14.28 -8.08
C LEU A 76 8.99 -12.86 -7.84
N GLN A 77 10.22 -12.74 -7.33
CA GLN A 77 10.86 -11.44 -7.10
C GLN A 77 11.08 -10.65 -8.38
N VAL A 78 11.29 -11.32 -9.52
CA VAL A 78 11.34 -10.65 -10.85
C VAL A 78 9.98 -10.05 -11.23
N MET A 79 8.88 -10.59 -10.69
CA MET A 79 7.52 -10.05 -10.90
C MET A 79 7.19 -8.92 -9.92
N LEU A 80 7.97 -8.72 -8.86
CA LEU A 80 7.73 -7.68 -7.84
C LEU A 80 7.67 -6.26 -8.46
N PRO A 81 8.59 -5.84 -9.37
CA PRO A 81 8.48 -4.56 -10.05
C PRO A 81 7.18 -4.41 -10.84
N ALA A 82 6.71 -5.47 -11.51
CA ALA A 82 5.46 -5.44 -12.25
C ALA A 82 4.25 -5.27 -11.32
N VAL A 83 4.24 -5.97 -10.18
CA VAL A 83 3.20 -5.81 -9.14
C VAL A 83 3.20 -4.39 -8.57
N LEU A 84 4.38 -3.82 -8.29
CA LEU A 84 4.51 -2.45 -7.80
C LEU A 84 4.02 -1.43 -8.85
N LEU A 85 4.37 -1.62 -10.13
CA LEU A 85 3.88 -0.78 -11.22
C LEU A 85 2.36 -0.82 -11.34
N VAL A 86 1.75 -2.00 -11.25
CA VAL A 86 0.29 -2.15 -11.25
C VAL A 86 -0.31 -1.41 -10.06
N ALA A 87 0.27 -1.55 -8.88
CA ALA A 87 -0.21 -0.89 -7.67
C ALA A 87 -0.14 0.65 -7.78
N ILE A 88 0.97 1.19 -8.29
CA ILE A 88 1.14 2.63 -8.54
C ILE A 88 0.12 3.11 -9.57
N THR A 89 -0.05 2.36 -10.66
CA THR A 89 -1.02 2.68 -11.72
C THR A 89 -2.45 2.71 -11.16
N TRP A 90 -2.78 1.76 -10.29
CA TRP A 90 -4.09 1.68 -9.65
C TRP A 90 -4.34 2.87 -8.71
N ASP A 91 -3.37 3.26 -7.87
CA ASP A 91 -3.48 4.45 -7.01
C ASP A 91 -3.64 5.73 -7.86
N PHE A 92 -2.88 5.84 -8.95
CA PHE A 92 -2.96 6.97 -9.88
C PHE A 92 -4.33 7.08 -10.56
N ILE A 93 -4.87 5.96 -11.06
CA ILE A 93 -6.20 5.91 -11.67
C ILE A 93 -7.28 6.29 -10.65
N TYR A 94 -7.19 5.76 -9.42
CA TYR A 94 -8.15 6.09 -8.36
C TYR A 94 -8.11 7.58 -8.03
N ASN A 95 -6.92 8.15 -7.87
CA ASN A 95 -6.74 9.57 -7.57
C ASN A 95 -7.26 10.47 -8.72
N ARG A 96 -7.00 10.08 -9.99
CA ARG A 96 -7.50 10.80 -11.17
C ARG A 96 -9.03 10.78 -11.23
N LYS A 97 -9.66 9.61 -11.03
CA LYS A 97 -11.13 9.48 -10.97
C LYS A 97 -11.74 10.36 -9.87
N ARG A 98 -11.08 10.44 -8.70
CA ARG A 98 -11.53 11.29 -7.59
C ARG A 98 -11.49 12.78 -7.97
N LYS A 99 -10.37 13.29 -8.49
CA LYS A 99 -10.22 14.69 -8.89
C LYS A 99 -11.24 15.10 -9.95
N SER A 100 -11.42 14.28 -10.99
CA SER A 100 -12.42 14.52 -12.04
C SER A 100 -13.86 14.59 -11.50
N LYS A 101 -14.19 13.77 -10.49
CA LYS A 101 -15.53 13.80 -9.85
C LYS A 101 -15.74 15.04 -8.96
N TYR A 102 -14.68 15.61 -8.40
CA TYR A 102 -14.74 16.87 -7.65
C TYR A 102 -14.88 18.07 -8.58
N ASP A 103 -14.16 18.11 -9.70
CA ASP A 103 -14.26 19.20 -10.68
C ASP A 103 -15.64 19.25 -11.35
N ASN A 104 -16.23 18.09 -11.67
CA ASN A 104 -17.60 18.03 -12.23
C ASN A 104 -18.71 18.38 -11.23
N LYS A 105 -18.43 18.46 -9.92
CA LYS A 105 -19.39 18.91 -8.89
C LYS A 105 -19.31 20.43 -8.62
N LYS A 106 -18.28 21.10 -9.13
CA LYS A 106 -18.08 22.56 -8.99
C LYS A 106 -18.52 23.35 -10.22
N LYS A 107 -18.84 22.67 -11.33
CA LYS A 107 -19.58 23.22 -12.46
C LYS A 107 -21.07 23.02 -12.24
#